data_AF-A0AAN5I354-F1
#
_entry.id   AF-A0AAN5I354-F1
#
_cell.length_a   1.000
_cell.length_b   1.000
_cell.length_c   1.000
_cell.angle_alpha   90.00
_cell.angle_beta   90.00
_cell.angle_gamma   90.00
#
_symmetry.space_group_name_H-M   'P 1'
#
loop_
_entity.id
_entity.type
_entity.pdbx_description
1 polymer ?
#
loop_
_entity_poly.entity_id
_entity_poly.type
_entity_poly.pdbx_seq_one_letter_code
_entity_poly.pdbx_strand_id
1 'polypeptide(L)' 'DEVIDEATFAGKPLNSMESFSLFNDPSLGNCYTFNHFNSTMFYQSREPGPRYGLRVSLEFDRDEYAPWVESVGM' A
#
# COMPACT_ATOMS: atom_id res chain seq x y z
N ASP A 1 1.11 -7.69 4.15
CA ASP A 1 0.53 -8.25 5.38
C ASP A 1 1.34 -7.92 6.63
N GLU A 2 2.51 -7.31 6.49
CA GLU A 2 3.32 -6.76 7.60
C GLU A 2 3.43 -5.22 7.55
N VAL A 3 3.50 -4.65 6.33
CA VAL A 3 3.57 -3.18 6.13
C VAL A 3 2.18 -2.52 5.93
N ILE A 4 1.20 -3.26 5.39
CA ILE A 4 -0.17 -2.76 5.18
C ILE A 4 -1.06 -3.39 6.25
N ASP A 5 -1.50 -2.56 7.19
CA ASP A 5 -2.39 -2.95 8.30
C ASP A 5 -3.86 -2.94 7.86
N GLU A 6 -4.34 -1.82 7.34
CA GLU A 6 -5.71 -1.67 6.82
C GLU A 6 -5.70 -0.95 5.48
N ALA A 7 -6.55 -1.37 4.55
CA ALA A 7 -6.78 -0.66 3.30
C ALA A 7 -8.28 -0.58 2.97
N THR A 8 -8.71 0.59 2.52
CA THR A 8 -10.08 0.83 2.05
C THR A 8 -10.08 1.62 0.75
N PHE A 9 -11.07 1.35 -0.11
CA PHE A 9 -11.34 2.14 -1.30
C PHE A 9 -12.83 2.47 -1.36
N ALA A 10 -13.16 3.75 -1.52
CA ALA A 10 -14.53 4.24 -1.48
C ALA A 10 -15.33 3.77 -0.25
N GLY A 11 -14.66 3.73 0.91
CA GLY A 11 -15.23 3.28 2.19
C GLY A 11 -15.48 1.79 2.30
N LYS A 12 -15.02 0.97 1.35
CA LYS A 12 -15.10 -0.50 1.40
C LYS A 12 -13.74 -1.09 1.74
N PRO A 13 -13.67 -2.12 2.59
CA PRO A 13 -12.41 -2.81 2.89
C PRO A 13 -11.86 -3.48 1.64
N LEU A 14 -10.54 -3.43 1.48
CA LEU A 14 -9.79 -4.12 0.45
C LEU A 14 -9.10 -5.36 1.05
N ASN A 15 -8.96 -6.40 0.24
CA ASN A 15 -8.03 -7.49 0.54
C ASN A 15 -6.63 -7.08 0.09
N SER A 16 -5.68 -6.94 1.00
CA SER A 16 -4.29 -6.49 0.73
C SER A 16 -3.59 -7.38 -0.30
N MET A 17 -3.76 -8.69 -0.20
CA MET A 17 -3.12 -9.70 -1.05
C MET A 17 -3.62 -9.67 -2.50
N GLU A 18 -4.89 -9.29 -2.69
CA GLU A 18 -5.51 -9.27 -4.02
C GLU A 18 -5.49 -7.87 -4.67
N SER A 19 -5.52 -6.82 -3.84
CA SER A 19 -5.68 -5.43 -4.30
C SER A 19 -4.36 -4.72 -4.61
N PHE A 20 -3.24 -5.29 -4.16
CA PHE A 20 -1.91 -4.75 -4.37
C PHE A 20 -1.02 -5.75 -5.11
N SER A 21 -0.30 -5.27 -6.11
CA SER A 21 0.74 -6.06 -6.79
C SER A 21 2.08 -5.88 -6.11
N LEU A 22 2.75 -6.98 -5.81
CA LEU A 22 4.10 -7.00 -5.25
C LEU A 22 5.15 -6.81 -6.36
N PHE A 23 6.04 -5.86 -6.14
CA PHE A 23 7.26 -5.66 -6.93
C PHE A 23 8.45 -5.61 -5.97
N ASN A 24 9.49 -6.40 -6.23
CA ASN A 24 10.70 -6.36 -5.42
C ASN A 24 11.72 -5.43 -6.08
N ASP A 25 12.03 -4.33 -5.39
CA ASP A 25 13.08 -3.39 -5.78
C ASP A 25 14.39 -3.73 -5.04
N PRO A 26 15.54 -3.73 -5.73
CA PRO A 26 16.83 -4.05 -5.10
C PRO A 26 17.26 -3.09 -3.98
N SER A 27 16.78 -1.85 -3.98
CA SER A 27 17.16 -0.81 -3.01
C SER A 27 16.10 -0.62 -1.91
N LEU A 28 14.82 -0.78 -2.26
CA LEU A 28 13.68 -0.50 -1.36
C LEU A 28 13.03 -1.76 -0.79
N GLY A 29 13.35 -2.95 -1.31
CA GLY A 29 12.71 -4.21 -0.91
C GLY A 29 11.33 -4.39 -1.53
N ASN A 30 10.36 -4.82 -0.73
CA ASN A 30 9.02 -5.15 -1.23
C ASN A 30 8.15 -3.90 -1.39
N CYS A 31 7.82 -3.56 -2.63
CA CYS A 31 6.91 -2.49 -3.00
C CYS A 31 5.52 -3.04 -3.32
N TYR A 32 4.48 -2.38 -2.82
CA TYR A 32 3.08 -2.75 -3.03
C TYR A 32 2.36 -1.70 -3.87
N THR A 33 1.92 -2.08 -5.07
CA THR A 33 1.27 -1.15 -6.02
C THR A 33 -0.23 -1.40 -6.07
N PHE A 34 -1.02 -0.44 -5.63
CA PHE A 34 -2.48 -0.47 -5.78
C PHE A 34 -2.90 -0.23 -7.24
N ASN A 35 -3.93 -0.95 -7.70
CA ASN A 35 -4.54 -0.75 -9.02
C ASN A 35 -3.53 -0.85 -10.18
N HIS A 36 -2.65 -1.84 -10.11
CA HIS A 36 -1.60 -2.06 -11.10
C HIS A 36 -2.19 -2.54 -12.43
N PHE A 37 -1.51 -2.28 -13.55
CA PHE A 37 -2.03 -2.62 -14.89
C PHE A 37 -2.26 -4.13 -15.09
N ASN A 38 -1.54 -4.96 -14.33
CA ASN A 38 -1.62 -6.42 -14.38
C ASN A 38 -2.51 -7.00 -13.24
N SER A 39 -3.27 -6.15 -12.53
CA SER A 39 -4.20 -6.59 -11.50
C SER A 39 -5.44 -7.23 -12.10
N THR A 40 -5.99 -8.23 -11.42
CA THR A 40 -7.26 -8.87 -11.79
C THR A 40 -8.48 -7.99 -11.52
N MET A 41 -8.33 -6.97 -10.67
CA MET A 41 -9.37 -5.99 -10.33
C MET A 41 -8.89 -4.58 -10.61
N PHE A 42 -9.78 -3.77 -11.20
CA PHE A 42 -9.55 -2.35 -11.48
C PHE A 42 -10.44 -1.47 -10.63
N TYR A 43 -9.83 -0.51 -9.95
CA TYR A 43 -10.50 0.42 -9.06
C TYR A 43 -10.64 1.78 -9.74
N GLN A 44 -11.89 2.22 -9.94
CA GLN A 44 -12.21 3.52 -10.51
C GLN A 44 -12.89 4.40 -9.47
N SER A 45 -12.36 5.60 -9.28
CA SER A 45 -13.02 6.61 -8.44
C SER A 45 -14.23 7.17 -9.16
N ARG A 46 -15.37 7.24 -8.45
CA ARG A 46 -16.63 7.79 -8.97
C ARG A 46 -16.92 9.19 -8.46
N GLU A 47 -16.38 9.52 -7.29
CA GLU A 47 -16.64 10.77 -6.59
C GLU A 47 -15.31 11.33 -6.07
N PRO A 48 -15.06 12.63 -6.22
CA PRO A 48 -13.91 13.26 -5.58
C PRO A 48 -14.12 13.32 -4.06
N GLY A 49 -13.05 13.13 -3.30
CA GLY A 49 -13.04 13.35 -1.86
C GLY A 49 -12.31 12.25 -1.08
N PRO A 50 -11.81 12.57 0.13
CA PRO A 50 -10.94 11.69 0.89
C PRO A 50 -11.61 10.38 1.31
N ARG A 51 -12.94 10.38 1.46
CA ARG A 51 -13.72 9.17 1.80
C ARG A 51 -13.93 8.23 0.61
N TYR A 52 -13.82 8.77 -0.62
CA TYR A 52 -14.14 8.05 -1.85
C TYR A 52 -12.90 7.51 -2.57
N GLY A 53 -11.70 7.93 -2.12
CA GLY A 53 -10.42 7.47 -2.65
C GLY A 53 -9.88 6.22 -1.95
N LEU A 54 -8.59 5.98 -2.16
CA LEU A 54 -7.79 4.98 -1.46
C LEU A 54 -7.37 5.55 -0.09
N ARG A 55 -7.55 4.75 0.96
CA ARG A 55 -7.03 5.03 2.30
C ARG A 55 -6.30 3.79 2.80
N VAL A 56 -5.06 3.98 3.27
CA VAL A 56 -4.19 2.90 3.73
C VAL A 56 -3.63 3.28 5.10
N SER A 57 -3.69 2.34 6.04
CA SER A 57 -2.97 2.34 7.31
C SER A 57 -1.72 1.48 7.12
N LEU A 58 -0.57 2.04 7.46
CA LEU A 58 0.72 1.37 7.30
C LEU A 58 1.38 1.20 8.67
N GLU A 59 2.00 0.05 8.85
CA GLU A 59 2.76 -0.27 10.05
C GLU A 59 4.24 -0.37 9.69
N PHE A 60 5.09 0.28 10.50
CA PHE A 60 6.54 0.28 10.34
C PHE A 60 7.17 0.09 11.71
N ASP A 61 8.01 -0.94 11.84
CA ASP A 61 8.85 -1.09 13.02
C ASP A 61 10.13 -0.27 12.85
N ARG A 62 10.29 0.75 13.71
CA ARG A 62 11.43 1.66 13.66
C ARG A 62 12.71 1.04 14.20
N ASP A 63 12.60 0.03 15.05
CA ASP A 63 13.74 -0.63 15.66
C ASP A 63 14.42 -1.61 14.67
N GLU A 64 13.72 -1.99 13.60
CA GLU A 64 14.21 -2.89 12.55
C GLU A 64 14.80 -2.15 11.33
N TYR A 65 14.87 -0.82 11.33
CA TYR A 65 15.47 -0.08 10.22
C TYR A 65 16.98 -0.30 10.14
N ALA A 66 17.49 -0.45 8.92
CA ALA A 66 18.91 -0.50 8.68
C ALA A 66 19.58 0.82 9.14
N PRO A 67 20.68 0.76 9.93
CA PRO A 67 21.24 1.92 10.62
C PRO A 67 21.87 2.97 9.70
N TRP A 68 22.07 2.65 8.42
CA TRP A 68 22.58 3.58 7.40
C TRP A 68 21.46 4.27 6.61
N VAL A 69 20.19 3.99 6.91
CA VAL A 69 19.06 4.68 6.30
C VAL A 69 18.80 5.98 7.06
N GLU A 70 18.92 7.10 6.37
CA GLU A 70 18.88 8.44 6.98
C GLU A 70 17.46 8.91 7.36
N SER A 71 16.42 8.28 6.79
CA SER A 71 15.02 8.68 6.98
C SER A 71 14.12 7.47 7.18
N VAL A 72 13.30 7.53 8.23
CA VAL A 72 12.33 6.48 8.59
C VAL A 72 10.93 6.94 8.16
N GLY A 73 10.27 6.16 7.31
CA GLY A 73 8.90 6.41 6.82
C GLY A 73 8.72 6.13 5.33
N MET A 74 7.57 6.54 4.81
CA MET A 74 7.24 6.64 3.37
C MET A 74 7.12 8.10 2.94
#